data_AF-A0A811TI56-F1
#
_entry.id   AF-A0A811TI56-F1
#
_cell.length_a   1.000
_cell.length_b   1.000
_cell.length_c   1.000
_cell.angle_alpha   90.00
_cell.angle_beta   90.00
_cell.angle_gamma   90.00
#
_symmetry.space_group_name_H-M   'P 1'
#
loop_
_entity.id
_entity.type
_entity.pdbx_description
1 polymer ?
#
loop_
_entity_poly.entity_id
_entity_poly.type
_entity_poly.pdbx_seq_one_letter_code
_entity_poly.pdbx_strand_id
1 'polypeptide(L)'
;MQDEEVTIGAVIHNIGTADAINVIVQFFDNGVQIGSDQTISAINAGELETVQTDWTVTSGSHNISIMVDPHDGIAESNEDNNVAYKPLLQKGDLNGDGDLTPADAAIALQLAVTGAHDDAADVSGDGSVTSLDALMILQAAAGGVTL
;
A
#
# COMPACT_ATOMS: atom_id res chain seq x y z
N MET A 1 -2.25 -13.32 15.06
CA MET A 1 -2.24 -12.13 14.19
C MET A 1 -1.29 -11.17 14.86
N GLN A 2 -0.16 -10.88 14.22
CA GLN A 2 0.84 -9.98 14.77
C GLN A 2 0.67 -8.68 14.02
N ASP A 3 0.28 -7.65 14.75
CA ASP A 3 0.23 -6.28 14.28
C ASP A 3 1.65 -5.90 13.83
N GLU A 4 1.84 -5.67 12.53
CA GLU A 4 3.13 -5.21 11.99
C GLU A 4 3.12 -3.68 11.97
N GLU A 5 4.06 -3.06 12.68
CA GLU A 5 4.27 -1.62 12.61
C GLU A 5 5.10 -1.31 11.37
N VAL A 6 4.52 -0.61 10.41
CA VAL A 6 5.20 -0.13 9.20
C VAL A 6 5.16 1.38 9.14
N THR A 7 6.23 1.99 8.61
CA THR A 7 6.26 3.42 8.35
C THR A 7 5.89 3.68 6.89
N ILE A 8 4.82 4.43 6.68
CA ILE A 8 4.41 4.89 5.35
C ILE A 8 5.08 6.24 5.11
N GLY A 9 5.86 6.35 4.03
CA GLY A 9 6.47 7.60 3.59
C GLY A 9 5.89 8.09 2.27
N ALA A 10 5.63 9.39 2.18
CA ALA A 10 5.21 10.07 0.96
C ALA A 10 6.16 11.23 0.65
N VAL A 11 6.45 11.42 -0.63
CA VAL A 11 7.24 12.56 -1.13
C VAL A 11 6.28 13.48 -1.86
N ILE A 12 6.19 14.73 -1.40
CA ILE A 12 5.31 15.76 -1.94
C ILE A 12 6.17 16.71 -2.78
N HIS A 13 5.82 16.89 -4.05
CA HIS A 13 6.55 17.77 -4.97
C HIS A 13 5.72 19.02 -5.27
N ASN A 14 6.24 20.20 -4.95
CA ASN A 14 5.67 21.43 -5.49
C ASN A 14 6.19 21.64 -6.93
N ILE A 15 5.37 21.28 -7.92
CA ILE A 15 5.68 21.47 -9.35
C ILE A 15 5.30 22.87 -9.87
N GLY A 16 4.70 23.70 -9.02
CA GLY A 16 4.30 25.06 -9.35
C GLY A 16 5.45 26.06 -9.36
N THR A 17 5.13 27.31 -9.71
CA THR A 17 6.11 28.42 -9.74
C THR A 17 6.07 29.31 -8.49
N ALA A 18 5.22 28.97 -7.51
CA ALA A 18 5.06 29.71 -6.27
C ALA A 18 5.25 28.77 -5.07
N ASP A 19 5.70 29.32 -3.95
CA ASP A 19 5.89 28.56 -2.71
C ASP A 19 4.53 28.15 -2.13
N ALA A 20 4.40 26.89 -1.74
CA ALA A 20 3.24 26.38 -1.03
C ALA A 20 3.50 26.47 0.47
N ILE A 21 2.54 26.95 1.26
CA ILE A 21 2.67 27.12 2.72
C ILE A 21 1.51 26.48 3.46
N ASN A 22 1.77 25.94 4.65
CA ASN A 22 0.78 25.22 5.45
C ASN A 22 0.07 24.09 4.68
N VAL A 23 0.85 23.29 3.94
CA VAL A 23 0.33 22.18 3.14
C VAL A 23 -0.08 21.06 4.09
N ILE A 24 -1.37 20.74 4.11
CA ILE A 24 -1.91 19.64 4.92
C ILE A 24 -1.78 18.34 4.12
N VAL A 25 -1.31 17.28 4.77
CA VAL A 25 -1.22 15.94 4.19
C VAL A 25 -1.91 14.93 5.09
N GLN A 26 -2.76 14.10 4.50
CA GLN A 26 -3.50 13.05 5.19
C GLN A 26 -3.20 11.69 4.55
N PHE A 27 -3.00 10.68 5.40
CA PHE A 27 -2.82 9.29 4.99
C PHE A 27 -4.10 8.52 5.29
N PHE A 28 -4.47 7.59 4.42
CA PHE A 28 -5.65 6.75 4.58
C PHE A 28 -5.34 5.31 4.23
N ASP A 29 -6.01 4.38 4.91
CA ASP A 29 -6.13 2.99 4.54
C ASP A 29 -7.61 2.67 4.28
N ASN A 30 -7.93 2.22 3.06
CA ASN A 30 -9.30 1.87 2.67
C ASN A 30 -10.32 2.99 2.95
N GLY A 31 -9.88 4.25 2.89
CA GLY A 31 -10.68 5.45 3.16
C GLY A 31 -10.78 5.86 4.64
N VAL A 32 -10.16 5.13 5.56
CA VAL A 32 -10.04 5.49 6.98
C VAL A 32 -8.71 6.19 7.21
N GLN A 33 -8.72 7.35 7.86
CA GLN A 33 -7.50 8.12 8.11
C GLN A 33 -6.55 7.38 9.04
N ILE A 34 -5.27 7.34 8.67
CA ILE A 34 -4.16 6.85 9.48
C ILE A 34 -3.54 8.04 10.20
N GLY A 35 -3.42 7.93 11.52
CA GLY A 35 -2.79 8.96 12.35
C GLY A 35 -3.55 10.29 12.33
N SER A 36 -2.82 11.40 12.52
CA SER A 36 -3.35 12.76 12.44
C SER A 36 -2.80 13.48 11.22
N ASP A 37 -3.50 14.54 10.80
CA ASP A 37 -3.04 15.48 9.78
C ASP A 37 -1.58 15.89 10.00
N GLN A 38 -0.79 15.80 8.94
CA GLN A 38 0.55 16.36 8.89
C GLN A 38 0.49 17.73 8.25
N THR A 39 1.32 18.66 8.72
CA THR A 39 1.40 20.01 8.13
C THR A 39 2.84 20.31 7.76
N ILE A 40 3.07 20.51 6.46
CA ILE A 40 4.34 20.98 5.93
C ILE A 40 4.30 22.51 5.94
N SER A 41 5.23 23.14 6.67
CA SER A 41 5.21 24.59 6.87
C SER A 41 5.40 25.36 5.56
N ALA A 42 6.30 24.88 4.70
CA ALA A 42 6.51 25.42 3.36
C ALA A 42 7.14 24.37 2.43
N ILE A 43 6.79 24.41 1.15
CA ILE A 43 7.46 23.72 0.05
C ILE A 43 7.75 24.78 -1.02
N ASN A 44 9.01 25.13 -1.22
CA ASN A 44 9.36 26.15 -2.22
C ASN A 44 9.02 25.65 -3.64
N ALA A 45 8.83 26.59 -4.58
CA ALA A 45 8.58 26.25 -5.97
C ALA A 45 9.67 25.32 -6.55
N GLY A 46 9.26 24.16 -7.06
CA GLY A 46 10.15 23.14 -7.62
C GLY A 46 10.77 22.16 -6.61
N GLU A 47 10.61 22.38 -5.30
CA GLU A 47 11.21 21.57 -4.23
C GLU A 47 10.30 20.44 -3.77
N LEU A 48 10.90 19.48 -3.05
CA LEU A 48 10.25 18.28 -2.52
C LEU A 48 10.30 18.28 -1.00
N GLU A 49 9.25 17.80 -0.36
CA GLU A 49 9.22 17.52 1.07
C GLU A 49 8.77 16.10 1.34
N THR A 50 9.23 15.49 2.44
CA THR A 50 8.87 14.13 2.81
C THR A 50 8.08 14.11 4.10
N VAL A 51 6.95 13.41 4.09
CA VAL A 51 6.12 13.17 5.28
C VAL A 51 6.01 11.68 5.55
N GLN A 52 5.93 11.32 6.81
CA GLN A 52 5.86 9.94 7.26
C GLN A 52 4.80 9.79 8.35
N THR A 53 4.15 8.63 8.38
CA THR A 53 3.32 8.20 9.51
C THR A 53 3.61 6.74 9.81
N ASP A 54 3.61 6.39 11.09
CA ASP A 54 3.59 4.99 11.50
C ASP A 54 2.17 4.46 11.37
N TRP A 55 2.06 3.21 10.93
CA TRP A 55 0.81 2.53 10.67
C TRP A 55 0.89 1.08 11.13
N THR A 56 -0.08 0.67 11.94
CA THR A 56 -0.24 -0.71 12.36
C THR A 56 -1.01 -1.46 11.28
N VAL A 57 -0.34 -2.35 10.55
CA VAL A 57 -0.93 -3.17 9.50
C VAL A 57 -1.82 -4.24 10.14
N THR A 58 -3.08 -4.27 9.72
CA THR A 58 -3.99 -5.37 10.06
C THR A 58 -3.95 -6.45 8.97
N SER A 59 -4.49 -7.63 9.24
CA SER A 59 -4.62 -8.65 8.21
C SER A 59 -5.62 -8.23 7.14
N GLY A 60 -5.22 -8.37 5.88
CA GLY A 60 -6.08 -8.22 4.71
C GLY A 60 -5.50 -7.28 3.66
N SER A 61 -6.27 -7.03 2.61
CA SER A 61 -5.89 -6.12 1.52
C SER A 61 -6.10 -4.66 1.93
N HIS A 62 -5.08 -3.84 1.66
CA HIS A 62 -5.02 -2.44 2.08
C HIS A 62 -4.81 -1.52 0.89
N ASN A 63 -5.63 -0.49 0.77
CA ASN A 63 -5.45 0.55 -0.23
C ASN A 63 -4.98 1.84 0.44
N ILE A 64 -3.67 2.04 0.44
CA ILE A 64 -3.08 3.24 1.03
C ILE A 64 -3.26 4.39 0.06
N SER A 65 -3.87 5.48 0.54
CA SER A 65 -3.96 6.73 -0.20
C SER A 65 -3.43 7.89 0.60
N ILE A 66 -2.84 8.85 -0.10
CA ILE A 66 -2.32 10.09 0.47
C ILE A 66 -3.05 11.23 -0.22
N MET A 67 -3.60 12.15 0.56
CA MET A 67 -4.27 13.36 0.08
C MET A 67 -3.51 14.59 0.53
N VAL A 68 -3.17 15.45 -0.41
CA VAL A 68 -2.51 16.74 -0.19
C VAL A 68 -3.56 17.85 -0.32
N ASP A 69 -3.48 18.84 0.55
CA ASP A 69 -4.44 19.96 0.63
C ASP A 69 -5.92 19.54 0.52
N PRO A 70 -6.41 18.70 1.45
CA PRO A 70 -7.78 18.17 1.40
C PRO A 70 -8.88 19.25 1.48
N HIS A 71 -8.52 20.49 1.83
CA HIS A 71 -9.44 21.60 1.97
C HIS A 71 -9.43 22.55 0.77
N ASP A 72 -8.63 22.26 -0.27
CA ASP A 72 -8.52 23.10 -1.48
C ASP A 72 -8.17 24.56 -1.12
N GLY A 73 -7.25 24.72 -0.17
CA GLY A 73 -6.85 26.01 0.40
C GLY A 73 -5.72 26.69 -0.38
N ILE A 74 -4.99 25.93 -1.20
CA ILE A 74 -3.85 26.35 -2.01
C ILE A 74 -4.26 26.16 -3.47
N ALA A 75 -4.42 27.27 -4.20
CA ALA A 75 -4.75 27.20 -5.61
C ALA A 75 -3.56 26.65 -6.42
N GLU A 76 -3.73 25.46 -7.00
CA GLU A 76 -2.73 24.79 -7.80
C GLU A 76 -3.07 24.86 -9.29
N SER A 77 -2.09 24.63 -10.17
CA SER A 77 -2.35 24.60 -11.62
C SER A 77 -3.10 23.36 -12.07
N ASN A 78 -3.11 22.34 -11.21
CA ASN A 78 -3.80 21.08 -11.38
C ASN A 78 -4.25 20.66 -9.97
N GLU A 79 -5.54 20.45 -9.77
CA GLU A 79 -6.11 20.03 -8.49
C GLU A 79 -6.32 18.50 -8.45
N ASP A 80 -6.19 17.83 -9.60
CA ASP A 80 -6.46 16.39 -9.74
C ASP A 80 -5.24 15.52 -9.37
N ASN A 81 -4.06 16.12 -9.12
CA ASN A 81 -2.83 15.41 -8.77
C ASN A 81 -2.53 15.37 -7.27
N ASN A 82 -3.52 15.68 -6.44
CA ASN A 82 -3.36 15.75 -4.99
C ASN A 82 -3.63 14.43 -4.28
N VAL A 83 -3.90 13.36 -5.03
CA VAL A 83 -4.11 12.02 -4.47
C VAL A 83 -3.17 10.98 -5.09
N ALA A 84 -2.41 10.30 -4.25
CA ALA A 84 -1.57 9.15 -4.63
C ALA A 84 -2.10 7.87 -4.00
N TYR A 85 -2.08 6.76 -4.74
CA TYR A 85 -2.54 5.44 -4.28
C TYR A 85 -1.41 4.41 -4.36
N LYS A 86 -1.31 3.55 -3.34
CA LYS A 86 -0.45 2.37 -3.35
C LYS A 86 -1.21 1.18 -2.75
N PRO A 87 -1.63 0.20 -3.58
CA PRO A 87 -2.20 -1.02 -3.05
C PRO A 87 -1.11 -1.81 -2.30
N LEU A 88 -1.43 -2.22 -1.08
CA LEU A 88 -0.69 -3.22 -0.32
C LEU A 88 -1.53 -4.48 -0.33
N LEU A 89 -1.21 -5.36 -1.28
CA LEU A 89 -1.82 -6.68 -1.36
C LEU A 89 -1.20 -7.57 -0.27
N GLN A 90 -2.04 -8.31 0.44
CA GLN A 90 -1.55 -9.33 1.34
C GLN A 90 -0.83 -10.40 0.49
N LYS A 91 0.44 -10.65 0.79
CA LYS A 91 1.22 -11.70 0.12
C LYS A 91 0.50 -13.04 0.34
N GLY A 92 0.19 -13.73 -0.76
CA GLY A 92 -0.59 -14.97 -0.77
C GLY A 92 -2.10 -14.83 -0.95
N ASP A 93 -2.69 -13.63 -0.88
CA ASP A 93 -4.11 -13.37 -1.21
C ASP A 93 -4.21 -13.10 -2.72
N LEU A 94 -4.63 -14.10 -3.48
CA LEU A 94 -4.63 -14.07 -4.94
C LEU A 94 -5.99 -13.76 -5.55
N ASN A 95 -7.05 -13.79 -4.73
CA ASN A 95 -8.39 -13.39 -5.13
C ASN A 95 -8.74 -11.96 -4.68
N GLY A 96 -7.93 -11.35 -3.79
CA GLY A 96 -8.07 -9.99 -3.28
C GLY A 96 -9.21 -9.79 -2.29
N ASP A 97 -9.69 -10.86 -1.64
CA ASP A 97 -10.78 -10.80 -0.66
C ASP A 97 -10.32 -10.44 0.76
N GLY A 98 -9.00 -10.38 0.97
CA GLY A 98 -8.37 -10.03 2.25
C GLY A 98 -8.20 -11.20 3.21
N ASP A 99 -8.57 -12.43 2.82
CA ASP A 99 -8.39 -13.64 3.61
C ASP A 99 -7.50 -14.64 2.88
N LEU A 100 -6.50 -15.21 3.58
CA LEU A 100 -5.74 -16.34 3.04
C LEU A 100 -6.58 -17.61 3.13
N THR A 101 -6.96 -18.17 1.98
CA THR A 101 -7.81 -19.37 1.91
C THR A 101 -7.23 -20.45 1.00
N PRO A 102 -7.82 -21.67 1.03
CA PRO A 102 -7.51 -22.67 0.01
C PRO A 102 -7.84 -22.23 -1.43
N ALA A 103 -8.67 -21.20 -1.62
CA ALA A 103 -8.94 -20.66 -2.96
C ALA A 103 -7.68 -19.99 -3.52
N ASP A 104 -6.93 -19.25 -2.70
CA ASP A 104 -5.69 -18.61 -3.10
C ASP A 104 -4.61 -19.63 -3.44
N ALA A 105 -4.50 -20.69 -2.64
CA ALA A 105 -3.61 -21.81 -2.94
C ALA A 105 -3.94 -22.46 -4.30
N ALA A 106 -5.23 -22.57 -4.65
CA ALA A 106 -5.65 -23.10 -5.95
C ALA A 106 -5.27 -22.17 -7.11
N ILE A 107 -5.34 -20.85 -6.92
CA ILE A 107 -4.90 -19.86 -7.91
C ILE A 107 -3.38 -19.92 -8.08
N ALA A 108 -2.61 -20.00 -6.99
CA ALA A 108 -1.16 -20.15 -7.02
C ALA A 108 -0.74 -21.42 -7.78
N LEU A 109 -1.45 -22.53 -7.55
CA LEU A 109 -1.21 -23.77 -8.29
C LEU A 109 -1.53 -23.63 -9.78
N GLN A 110 -2.58 -22.89 -10.12
CA GLN A 110 -2.92 -22.61 -11.52
C GLN A 110 -1.85 -21.75 -12.21
N LEU A 111 -1.29 -20.75 -11.50
CA LEU A 111 -0.17 -19.92 -11.97
C LEU A 111 1.11 -20.74 -12.16
N ALA A 112 1.39 -21.66 -11.25
CA ALA A 112 2.53 -22.59 -11.37
C ALA A 112 2.44 -23.47 -12.62
N VAL A 113 1.22 -23.80 -13.07
CA VAL A 113 0.98 -24.58 -14.30
C VAL A 113 1.14 -23.72 -15.57
N THR A 114 0.72 -22.46 -15.53
CA THR A 114 0.84 -21.55 -16.69
C THR A 114 2.25 -20.97 -16.83
N GLY A 115 3.06 -21.01 -15.77
CA GLY A 115 4.36 -20.34 -15.71
C GLY A 115 4.24 -18.82 -15.65
N ALA A 116 3.04 -18.31 -15.33
CA ALA A 116 2.82 -16.90 -15.11
C ALA A 116 3.44 -16.50 -13.76
N HIS A 117 4.10 -15.35 -13.75
CA HIS A 117 4.72 -14.80 -12.54
C HIS A 117 3.78 -13.79 -11.89
N ASP A 118 3.63 -13.90 -10.58
CA ASP A 118 2.90 -12.97 -9.74
C ASP A 118 3.63 -12.84 -8.40
N ASP A 119 4.02 -11.63 -8.02
CA ASP A 119 4.78 -11.35 -6.79
C ASP A 119 3.98 -11.72 -5.52
N ALA A 120 2.65 -11.64 -5.58
CA ALA A 120 1.78 -12.05 -4.48
C ALA A 120 1.70 -13.59 -4.39
N ALA A 121 1.92 -14.30 -5.51
CA ALA A 121 1.89 -15.75 -5.55
C ALA A 121 3.25 -16.40 -5.24
N ASP A 122 4.37 -15.70 -5.43
CA ASP A 122 5.71 -16.13 -5.01
C ASP A 122 5.90 -15.88 -3.50
N VAL A 123 5.26 -16.74 -2.69
CA VAL A 123 5.31 -16.60 -1.24
C VAL A 123 6.65 -17.03 -0.64
N SER A 124 7.41 -17.87 -1.35
CA SER A 124 8.75 -18.30 -0.94
C SER A 124 9.85 -17.27 -1.26
N GLY A 125 9.62 -16.37 -2.21
CA GLY A 125 10.54 -15.31 -2.63
C GLY A 125 11.70 -15.80 -3.49
N ASP A 126 11.51 -16.90 -4.23
CA ASP A 126 12.54 -17.50 -5.08
C ASP A 126 12.48 -17.02 -6.55
N GLY A 127 11.53 -16.14 -6.86
CA GLY A 127 11.28 -15.59 -8.19
C GLY A 127 10.48 -16.51 -9.11
N SER A 128 9.91 -17.60 -8.59
CA SER A 128 9.09 -18.56 -9.34
C SER A 128 7.83 -18.94 -8.56
N VAL A 129 6.68 -18.93 -9.24
CA VAL A 129 5.44 -19.46 -8.65
C VAL A 129 5.40 -20.97 -8.85
N THR A 130 5.46 -21.73 -7.76
CA THR A 130 5.51 -23.19 -7.76
C THR A 130 4.42 -23.81 -6.88
N SER A 131 4.34 -25.15 -6.87
CA SER A 131 3.48 -25.86 -5.92
C SER A 131 3.93 -25.70 -4.47
N LEU A 132 5.18 -25.29 -4.22
CA LEU A 132 5.66 -24.95 -2.88
C LEU A 132 4.95 -23.70 -2.37
N ASP A 133 4.80 -22.68 -3.21
CA ASP A 133 4.11 -21.44 -2.86
C ASP A 133 2.63 -21.68 -2.58
N ALA A 134 1.98 -22.49 -3.43
CA ALA A 134 0.60 -22.92 -3.19
C ALA A 134 0.44 -23.68 -1.85
N LEU A 135 1.42 -24.51 -1.49
CA LEU A 135 1.40 -25.22 -0.21
C LEU A 135 1.61 -24.27 0.98
N MET A 136 2.50 -23.29 0.85
CA MET A 136 2.73 -22.27 1.88
C MET A 136 1.46 -21.44 2.12
N ILE A 137 0.78 -21.00 1.06
CA ILE A 137 -0.51 -20.30 1.16
C ILE A 137 -1.56 -21.18 1.85
N LEU A 138 -1.66 -22.46 1.47
CA LEU A 138 -2.61 -23.39 2.10
C LEU A 138 -2.32 -23.62 3.59
N GLN A 139 -1.05 -23.68 3.98
CA GLN A 139 -0.64 -23.80 5.37
C GLN A 139 -0.94 -22.53 6.17
N ALA A 140 -0.78 -21.36 5.55
CA ALA A 140 -1.13 -20.08 6.15
C ALA A 140 -2.65 -19.94 6.35
N ALA A 141 -3.43 -20.35 5.35
CA ALA A 141 -4.89 -20.42 5.45
C ALA A 141 -5.39 -21.34 6.57
N ALA A 142 -4.65 -22.41 6.87
CA ALA A 142 -4.96 -23.34 7.96
C ALA A 142 -4.47 -22.86 9.35
N GLY A 143 -3.83 -21.69 9.43
CA GLY A 143 -3.22 -21.15 10.65
C GLY A 143 -1.97 -21.90 11.11
N GLY A 144 -1.37 -22.71 10.22
CA GLY A 144 -0.19 -23.53 10.53
C GLY A 144 1.14 -22.80 10.36
N VAL A 145 1.18 -21.74 9.56
CA VAL A 145 2.39 -20.97 9.20
C VAL A 145 2.00 -19.50 8.94
N THR A 146 2.90 -18.55 9.14
CA THR A 146 2.77 -17.15 8.69
C THR A 146 3.66 -16.94 7.47
N LEU A 147 3.13 -16.28 6.44
CA LEU A 147 3.86 -15.92 5.22
C LEU A 147 4.75 -14.69 5.43
#